data_AF-A0A2R6NY08-F1
#
_entry.id   AF-A0A2R6NY08-F1
#
_cell.length_a   1.000
_cell.length_b   1.000
_cell.length_c   1.000
_cell.angle_alpha   90.00
_cell.angle_beta   90.00
_cell.angle_gamma   90.00
#
_symmetry.space_group_name_H-M   'P 1'
#
loop_
_entity.id
_entity.type
_entity.pdbx_description
1 polymer ?
#
loop_
_entity_poly.entity_id
_entity_poly.type
_entity_poly.pdbx_seq_one_letter_code
_entity_poly.pdbx_strand_id
1 'polypeptide(L)'
;MCNPPFYGSREEVLRSADAKELGPSAVCTGTDNEMITDGGEAKFVAKMVKESKHLKTRCRWYTSMLGKLASIVDIVAMLHEEKVDFHLAIRDGVLTWGLD
;
A
#
# COMPACT_ATOMS: atom_id res chain seq x y z
N MET A 1 4.18 1.55 10.98
CA MET A 1 2.87 1.17 10.42
C MET A 1 2.30 2.30 9.59
N CYS A 2 1.61 1.98 8.50
CA CYS A 2 0.96 2.93 7.60
C CYS A 2 -0.30 2.31 6.99
N ASN A 3 -1.33 3.14 6.79
CA ASN A 3 -2.43 2.83 5.87
C ASN A 3 -2.35 3.88 4.74
N PRO A 4 -1.78 3.52 3.58
CA PRO A 4 -1.51 4.48 2.51
C PRO A 4 -2.80 4.87 1.79
N PRO A 5 -2.84 6.04 1.14
CA PRO A 5 -3.92 6.35 0.21
C PRO A 5 -3.93 5.33 -0.93
N PHE A 6 -5.09 4.69 -1.17
CA PHE A 6 -5.17 3.57 -2.10
C PHE A 6 -5.18 4.01 -3.57
N TYR A 7 -5.74 5.17 -3.89
CA TYR A 7 -6.08 5.56 -5.25
C TYR A 7 -5.08 6.56 -5.83
N GLY A 8 -4.84 6.45 -7.14
CA GLY A 8 -4.02 7.35 -7.94
C GLY A 8 -4.73 8.65 -8.30
N SER A 9 -6.06 8.61 -8.41
CA SER A 9 -6.87 9.76 -8.82
C SER A 9 -8.32 9.64 -8.36
N ARG A 10 -9.08 10.74 -8.48
CA ARG A 10 -10.51 10.77 -8.18
C ARG A 10 -11.31 9.87 -9.11
N GLU A 11 -10.91 9.77 -10.38
CA GLU A 11 -11.54 8.89 -11.36
C GLU A 11 -11.36 7.42 -10.98
N GLU A 12 -10.23 7.05 -10.36
CA GLU A 12 -10.02 5.69 -9.88
C GLU A 12 -10.92 5.35 -8.68
N VAL A 13 -11.16 6.32 -7.79
CA VAL A 13 -12.14 6.17 -6.70
C VAL A 13 -13.52 5.86 -7.26
N LEU A 14 -13.97 6.64 -8.26
CA LEU A 14 -15.28 6.47 -8.90
C LEU A 14 -15.38 5.12 -9.60
N ARG A 15 -14.39 4.75 -10.42
CA ARG A 15 -14.36 3.44 -11.10
C ARG A 15 -14.42 2.27 -10.11
N SER A 16 -13.72 2.38 -8.98
CA SER A 16 -13.74 1.37 -7.91
C SER A 16 -15.11 1.25 -7.23
N ALA A 17 -15.82 2.38 -7.09
CA ALA A 17 -17.18 2.39 -6.56
C ALA A 17 -18.17 1.76 -7.54
N ASP A 18 -18.08 2.10 -8.82
CA ASP A 18 -18.96 1.59 -9.88
C ASP A 18 -18.77 0.08 -10.12
N ALA A 19 -17.56 -0.44 -9.92
CA ALA A 19 -17.27 -1.87 -10.07
C ALA A 19 -17.89 -2.75 -8.96
N LYS A 20 -18.42 -2.16 -7.88
CA LYS A 20 -19.02 -2.90 -6.76
C LYS A 20 -20.54 -3.00 -6.94
N GLU A 21 -21.03 -4.15 -7.37
CA GLU A 21 -22.47 -4.38 -7.58
C GLU A 21 -23.32 -4.18 -6.32
N LEU A 22 -22.79 -4.55 -5.15
CA LEU A 22 -23.48 -4.41 -3.87
C LEU A 22 -23.22 -3.07 -3.18
N GLY A 23 -22.49 -2.16 -3.85
CA GLY A 23 -21.96 -0.96 -3.22
C GLY A 23 -20.92 -1.26 -2.13
N PRO A 24 -20.35 -0.22 -1.51
CA PRO A 24 -19.43 -0.41 -0.39
C PRO A 24 -20.18 -0.84 0.88
N SER A 25 -19.64 -1.83 1.60
CA SER A 25 -20.19 -2.32 2.86
C SER A 25 -20.06 -1.34 4.03
N ALA A 26 -19.29 -0.27 3.85
CA ALA A 26 -19.07 0.80 4.82
C ALA A 26 -19.05 2.15 4.11
N VAL A 27 -19.54 3.20 4.80
CA VAL A 27 -19.45 4.57 4.30
C VAL A 27 -17.99 5.02 4.34
N CYS A 28 -17.44 5.39 3.19
CA CYS A 28 -16.11 5.99 3.12
C CYS A 28 -16.21 7.47 3.47
N THR A 29 -15.71 7.86 4.65
CA THR A 29 -15.65 9.26 5.12
C THR A 29 -14.26 9.87 4.97
N GLY A 30 -13.36 9.20 4.25
CA GLY A 30 -11.99 9.66 4.06
C GLY A 30 -11.96 10.94 3.23
N THR A 31 -11.04 11.85 3.58
CA THR A 31 -10.76 13.04 2.77
C THR A 31 -9.98 12.66 1.52
N ASP A 32 -10.00 13.51 0.48
CA ASP A 32 -9.23 13.27 -0.75
C ASP A 32 -7.75 12.99 -0.46
N ASN A 33 -7.14 13.66 0.52
CA ASN A 33 -5.74 13.44 0.92
C ASN A 33 -5.48 12.10 1.63
N GLU A 34 -6.51 11.50 2.24
CA GLU A 34 -6.41 10.18 2.87
C GLU A 34 -6.66 9.05 1.87
N MET A 35 -7.35 9.36 0.76
CA MET A 35 -7.76 8.37 -0.23
C MET A 35 -6.87 8.37 -1.48
N ILE A 36 -6.35 9.52 -1.87
CA ILE A 36 -5.68 9.74 -3.15
C ILE A 36 -4.21 10.15 -2.94
N THR A 37 -3.33 9.53 -3.70
CA THR A 37 -1.92 9.91 -3.81
C THR A 37 -1.44 9.63 -5.24
N ASP A 38 -0.48 10.40 -5.73
CA ASP A 38 0.08 10.18 -7.06
C ASP A 38 0.63 8.75 -7.19
N GLY A 39 0.17 8.01 -8.21
CA GLY A 39 0.51 6.60 -8.44
C GLY A 39 -0.09 5.59 -7.45
N GLY A 40 -1.01 6.02 -6.58
CA GLY A 40 -1.74 5.17 -5.64
C GLY A 40 -0.84 4.50 -4.59
N GLU A 41 -1.41 3.51 -3.90
CA GLU A 41 -0.70 2.84 -2.81
C GLU A 41 0.60 2.15 -3.23
N ALA A 42 0.68 1.61 -4.45
CA ALA A 42 1.89 0.95 -4.92
C ALA A 42 3.08 1.94 -5.00
N LYS A 43 2.88 3.13 -5.57
CA LYS A 43 3.94 4.15 -5.60
C LYS A 43 4.29 4.65 -4.20
N PHE A 44 3.28 4.81 -3.34
CA PHE A 44 3.48 5.25 -1.96
C PHE A 44 4.32 4.25 -1.15
N VAL A 45 3.96 2.97 -1.17
CA VAL A 45 4.69 1.92 -0.44
C VAL A 45 6.07 1.69 -1.06
N ALA A 46 6.21 1.77 -2.38
CA ALA A 46 7.52 1.71 -3.03
C ALA A 46 8.46 2.83 -2.54
N LYS A 47 7.94 4.04 -2.34
CA LYS A 47 8.68 5.14 -1.73
C LYS A 47 9.09 4.80 -0.29
N MET A 48 8.17 4.24 0.53
CA MET A 48 8.48 3.81 1.89
C MET A 48 9.61 2.77 1.95
N VAL A 49 9.60 1.78 1.05
CA VAL A 49 10.66 0.76 0.97
C VAL A 49 12.00 1.44 0.66
N LYS A 50 12.05 2.35 -0.32
CA LYS A 50 13.27 3.10 -0.66
C LYS A 50 13.78 3.96 0.50
N GLU A 51 12.89 4.64 1.21
CA GLU A 51 13.22 5.45 2.39
C GLU A 51 13.73 4.57 3.54
N SER A 52 13.16 3.37 3.73
CA SER A 52 13.61 2.44 4.77
C SER A 52 15.10 2.10 4.64
N LYS A 53 15.60 1.91 3.40
CA LYS A 53 17.02 1.64 3.13
C LYS A 53 17.95 2.77 3.57
N HIS A 54 17.48 4.02 3.51
CA HIS A 54 18.23 5.18 3.98
C HIS A 54 18.25 5.25 5.51
N LEU A 55 17.15 4.87 6.15
CA LEU A 55 17.00 4.84 7.61
C LEU A 55 17.69 3.63 8.26
N LYS A 56 17.97 2.57 7.49
CA LYS A 56 18.65 1.35 7.93
C LYS A 56 17.97 0.80 9.20
N THR A 57 18.77 0.50 10.24
CA THR A 57 18.32 -0.12 11.49
C THR A 57 17.67 0.86 12.48
N ARG A 58 17.44 2.13 12.10
CA ARG A 58 16.72 3.09 12.96
C ARG A 58 15.27 2.70 13.21
N CYS A 59 14.67 1.96 12.27
CA CYS A 59 13.39 1.31 12.44
C CYS A 59 13.55 -0.14 11.99
N ARG A 60 13.25 -1.07 12.88
CA ARG A 60 13.50 -2.50 12.65
C ARG A 60 12.44 -3.14 11.77
N TRP A 61 11.21 -2.63 11.85
CA TRP A 61 10.04 -3.18 11.16
C TRP A 61 9.20 -2.06 10.57
N TYR A 62 8.97 -2.18 9.27
CA TYR A 62 8.06 -1.34 8.52
C TYR A 62 6.84 -2.15 8.16
N THR A 63 5.66 -1.53 8.25
CA THR A 63 4.40 -2.19 7.90
C THR A 63 3.50 -1.23 7.13
N SER A 64 2.80 -1.77 6.13
CA SER A 64 1.77 -1.06 5.38
C SER A 64 0.60 -1.97 5.06
N MET A 65 -0.62 -1.44 5.19
CA MET A 65 -1.81 -2.08 4.60
C MET A 65 -1.79 -1.88 3.08
N LEU A 66 -2.23 -2.89 2.32
CA LEU A 66 -2.45 -2.83 0.89
C LEU A 66 -3.91 -3.19 0.58
N GLY A 67 -4.63 -2.27 -0.04
CA GLY A 67 -6.06 -2.41 -0.37
C GLY A 67 -6.32 -3.17 -1.66
N LYS A 68 -5.34 -3.25 -2.58
CA LYS A 68 -5.48 -3.91 -3.89
C LYS A 68 -4.50 -5.07 -4.05
N LEU A 69 -5.01 -6.19 -4.55
CA LEU A 69 -4.19 -7.37 -4.87
C LEU A 69 -3.11 -7.05 -5.91
N ALA A 70 -3.42 -6.22 -6.92
CA ALA A 70 -2.44 -5.79 -7.92
C ALA A 70 -1.23 -5.08 -7.28
N SER A 71 -1.47 -4.22 -6.28
CA SER A 71 -0.42 -3.52 -5.56
C SER A 71 0.46 -4.47 -4.73
N ILE A 72 -0.10 -5.58 -4.22
CA ILE A 72 0.70 -6.62 -3.56
C ILE A 72 1.70 -7.24 -4.55
N VAL A 73 1.26 -7.56 -5.76
CA VAL A 73 2.14 -8.15 -6.79
C VAL A 73 3.30 -7.21 -7.13
N ASP A 74 3.00 -5.94 -7.36
CA ASP A 74 4.00 -4.93 -7.71
C ASP A 74 5.03 -4.72 -6.58
N ILE A 75 4.56 -4.61 -5.34
CA ILE A 75 5.45 -4.37 -4.18
C ILE A 75 6.30 -5.59 -3.86
N VAL A 76 5.74 -6.80 -3.94
CA VAL A 76 6.50 -8.03 -3.72
C VAL A 76 7.59 -8.19 -4.77
N ALA A 77 7.30 -7.91 -6.04
CA ALA A 77 8.31 -7.92 -7.10
C ALA A 77 9.45 -6.94 -6.81
N MET A 78 9.13 -5.73 -6.38
CA MET A 78 10.13 -4.70 -6.03
C MET A 78 10.93 -5.07 -4.77
N LEU A 79 10.32 -5.66 -3.74
CA LEU A 79 11.05 -6.13 -2.55
C LEU A 79 12.07 -7.23 -2.89
N HIS A 80 11.72 -8.14 -3.80
CA HIS A 80 12.68 -9.12 -4.32
C HIS A 80 13.83 -8.47 -5.08
N GLU A 81 13.55 -7.49 -5.95
CA GLU A 81 14.57 -6.75 -6.71
C GLU A 81 15.52 -5.99 -5.77
N GLU A 82 14.96 -5.35 -4.74
CA GLU A 82 15.70 -4.56 -3.75
C GLU A 82 16.45 -5.43 -2.71
N LYS A 83 16.22 -6.76 -2.73
CA LYS A 83 16.77 -7.77 -1.81
C LYS A 83 16.48 -7.44 -0.34
N VAL A 84 15.22 -7.12 -0.06
CA VAL A 84 14.72 -6.81 1.28
C VAL A 84 13.89 -7.99 1.79
N ASP A 85 14.16 -8.44 3.02
CA ASP A 85 13.37 -9.50 3.64
C ASP A 85 11.99 -8.98 4.05
N PHE A 86 10.96 -9.76 3.75
CA PHE A 86 9.58 -9.39 4.03
C PHE A 86 8.71 -10.58 4.43
N HIS A 87 7.63 -10.27 5.13
CA HIS A 87 6.54 -11.18 5.45
C HIS A 87 5.23 -10.57 4.95
N LEU A 88 4.46 -11.36 4.20
CA LEU A 88 3.15 -10.98 3.69
C LEU A 88 2.07 -11.83 4.35
N ALA A 89 1.11 -11.17 5.01
CA ALA A 89 -0.10 -11.81 5.50
C ALA A 89 -1.27 -11.51 4.55
N ILE A 90 -1.80 -12.55 3.90
CA ILE A 90 -2.93 -12.43 2.95
C ILE A 90 -4.29 -12.36 3.69
N ARG A 91 -4.28 -12.52 5.02
CA ARG A 91 -5.41 -12.18 5.87
C ARG A 91 -5.22 -10.72 6.28
N ASP A 92 -6.17 -9.86 5.90
CA ASP A 92 -6.18 -8.43 6.23
C ASP A 92 -5.19 -7.53 5.45
N GLY A 93 -4.51 -8.06 4.43
CA GLY A 93 -3.76 -7.26 3.46
C GLY A 93 -2.57 -6.49 4.05
N VAL A 94 -1.99 -6.95 5.15
CA VAL A 94 -0.86 -6.29 5.80
C VAL A 94 0.45 -6.86 5.29
N LEU A 95 1.29 -5.97 4.75
CA LEU A 95 2.67 -6.25 4.38
C LEU A 95 3.63 -5.74 5.47
N THR A 96 4.60 -6.58 5.86
CA THR A 96 5.65 -6.25 6.82
C THR A 96 7.03 -6.51 6.21
N TRP A 97 7.99 -5.61 6.40
CA TRP A 97 9.38 -5.83 5.99
C TRP A 97 10.37 -5.30 7.02
N GLY A 98 11.56 -5.89 7.01
CA GLY A 98 12.66 -5.56 7.92
C GLY A 98 13.95 -5.35 7.15
N LEU A 99 14.88 -4.62 7.77
CA LEU A 99 16.25 -4.49 7.28
C LEU A 99 17.15 -5.00 8.39
N ASP A 100 17.84 -6.11 8.14
CA ASP A 100 18.88 -6.65 9.02
C ASP A 100 20.25 -5.99 8.77
#